data_AF-A0A0B6ZCJ1-F1
#
_entry.id   AF-A0A0B6ZCJ1-F1
#
_cell.length_a   1.000
_cell.length_b   1.000
_cell.length_c   1.000
_cell.angle_alpha   90.00
_cell.angle_beta   90.00
_cell.angle_gamma   90.00
#
_symmetry.space_group_name_H-M   'P 1'
#
loop_
_entity.id
_entity.type
_entity.pdbx_description
1 polymer ?
#
loop_
_entity_poly.entity_id
_entity_poly.type
_entity_poly.pdbx_seq_one_letter_code
_entity_poly.pdbx_strand_id
1 'polypeptide(L)'
;HTRALYFYPPDISSEGLPPNLQEKLKTFSENSVIICVWVVSDDNNRTKYTVKVSHTAVPSDVIAETIRRRSRFMNMSKEHAERCIEEYRHMYVLKVCGSDQFLLAECAISCYKYIRESLSKEIIPQLMLHTKESVYATLPETKFSWPSYVQRGIQALAEINSIPTLSIWELHTALRIRINCATYVNIKEAGKIFVRGCIYHGTEALCEPQNSKEVESSNPRWDEWLDFLMVPDLPRSARLCL
;
A
#
# COMPACT_ATOMS: atom_id res chain seq x y z
N HIS A 1 13.34 -14.30 -4.59
CA HIS A 1 12.78 -13.89 -3.28
C HIS A 1 12.01 -12.56 -3.35
N THR A 2 12.62 -11.43 -3.72
CA THR A 2 11.93 -10.11 -3.75
C THR A 2 10.66 -10.10 -4.61
N ARG A 3 10.69 -10.74 -5.79
CA ARG A 3 9.48 -10.92 -6.61
C ARG A 3 8.37 -11.69 -5.87
N ALA A 4 8.73 -12.74 -5.13
CA ALA A 4 7.76 -13.49 -4.34
C ALA A 4 7.13 -12.65 -3.22
N LEU A 5 7.91 -11.76 -2.57
CA LEU A 5 7.38 -10.82 -1.59
C LEU A 5 6.41 -9.80 -2.20
N TYR A 6 6.59 -9.43 -3.47
CA TYR A 6 5.65 -8.57 -4.20
C TYR A 6 4.34 -9.30 -4.53
N PHE A 7 4.42 -10.53 -5.05
CA PHE A 7 3.24 -11.33 -5.41
C PHE A 7 2.48 -11.87 -4.19
N TYR A 8 3.20 -12.22 -3.13
CA TYR A 8 2.67 -12.80 -1.90
C TYR A 8 3.19 -12.01 -0.70
N PRO A 9 2.72 -10.77 -0.50
CA PRO A 9 3.14 -9.97 0.65
C PRO A 9 2.75 -10.69 1.96
N PRO A 10 3.67 -10.81 2.93
CA PRO A 10 3.37 -11.39 4.22
C PRO A 10 2.23 -10.65 4.93
N ASP A 11 1.14 -11.36 5.25
CA ASP A 11 0.00 -10.77 5.97
C ASP A 11 0.25 -10.75 7.49
N ILE A 12 0.92 -9.69 7.93
CA ILE A 12 1.43 -9.52 9.28
C ILE A 12 0.70 -8.36 9.98
N SER A 13 0.51 -8.48 11.29
CA SER A 13 0.07 -7.38 12.15
C SER A 13 1.26 -6.63 12.74
N SER A 14 1.22 -5.30 12.70
CA SER A 14 2.26 -4.41 13.21
C SER A 14 2.31 -4.29 14.74
N GLU A 15 1.22 -4.65 15.41
CA GLU A 15 1.11 -4.57 16.87
C GLU A 15 1.60 -5.84 17.53
N GLY A 16 2.13 -5.73 18.75
CA GLY A 16 2.44 -6.90 19.59
C GLY A 16 1.21 -7.78 19.84
N LEU A 17 1.42 -8.96 20.43
CA LEU A 17 0.30 -9.85 20.69
C LEU A 17 -0.67 -9.22 21.71
N PRO A 18 -1.98 -9.12 21.43
CA PRO A 18 -2.96 -8.60 22.38
C PRO A 18 -2.94 -9.34 23.73
N PRO A 19 -3.15 -8.66 24.87
CA PRO A 19 -3.01 -9.24 26.20
C PRO A 19 -3.93 -10.45 26.42
N ASN A 20 -5.17 -10.39 25.91
CA ASN A 20 -6.12 -11.51 25.95
C ASN A 20 -5.61 -12.77 25.23
N LEU A 21 -4.88 -12.61 24.12
CA LEU A 21 -4.27 -13.74 23.42
C LEU A 21 -3.01 -14.25 24.13
N GLN A 22 -2.25 -13.37 24.78
CA GLN A 22 -1.10 -13.77 25.58
C GLN A 22 -1.52 -14.61 26.79
N GLU A 23 -2.59 -14.21 27.49
CA GLU A 23 -3.13 -14.97 28.63
C GLU A 23 -3.65 -16.35 28.20
N LYS A 24 -4.34 -16.43 27.06
CA LYS A 24 -4.75 -17.72 26.48
C LYS A 24 -3.52 -18.61 26.18
N LEU A 25 -2.49 -18.09 25.53
CA LEU A 25 -1.26 -18.84 25.24
C LEU A 25 -0.53 -19.31 26.51
N LYS A 26 -0.49 -18.48 27.56
CA LYS A 26 0.09 -18.86 28.86
C LYS A 26 -0.68 -20.03 29.49
N THR A 27 -2.01 -19.98 29.43
CA THR A 27 -2.90 -20.94 30.09
C THR A 27 -2.94 -22.30 29.37
N PHE A 28 -3.01 -22.29 28.04
CA PHE A 28 -3.25 -23.51 27.26
C PHE A 28 -1.98 -24.19 26.72
N SER A 29 -0.89 -23.45 26.54
CA SER A 29 0.24 -23.94 25.74
C SER A 29 1.61 -23.44 26.16
N GLU A 30 1.77 -22.90 27.38
CA GLU A 30 3.06 -22.44 27.92
C GLU A 30 3.78 -21.49 26.94
N ASN A 31 3.09 -20.48 26.40
CA ASN A 31 3.62 -19.54 25.39
C ASN A 31 4.05 -20.18 24.06
N SER A 32 3.58 -21.39 23.76
CA SER A 32 3.85 -22.08 22.51
C SER A 32 2.61 -22.11 21.61
N VAL A 33 2.80 -22.20 20.30
CA VAL A 33 1.76 -22.41 19.30
C VAL A 33 1.91 -23.84 18.78
N ILE A 34 0.80 -24.59 18.77
CA ILE A 34 0.73 -25.90 18.14
C ILE A 34 0.30 -25.67 16.69
N ILE A 35 1.10 -26.14 15.73
CA ILE A 35 0.87 -25.94 14.30
C ILE A 35 0.86 -27.29 13.61
N CYS A 36 -0.06 -27.48 12.68
CA CYS A 36 -0.12 -28.66 11.84
C CYS A 36 0.46 -28.34 10.46
N VAL A 37 1.55 -29.01 10.09
CA VAL A 37 2.27 -28.82 8.82
C VAL A 37 2.06 -30.04 7.93
N TRP A 38 1.45 -29.82 6.76
CA TRP A 38 1.25 -30.81 5.71
C TRP A 38 2.45 -30.85 4.78
N VAL A 39 3.01 -32.04 4.60
CA VAL A 39 4.09 -32.32 3.66
C VAL A 39 3.52 -33.20 2.56
N VAL A 40 3.67 -32.76 1.32
CA VAL A 40 3.31 -33.54 0.14
C VAL A 40 4.54 -34.30 -0.31
N SER A 41 4.47 -35.63 -0.31
CA SER A 41 5.50 -36.50 -0.85
C SER A 41 5.43 -36.52 -2.39
N ASP A 42 6.49 -37.01 -3.03
CA ASP A 42 6.57 -37.11 -4.50
C ASP A 42 5.45 -37.99 -5.09
N ASP A 43 4.98 -39.00 -4.34
CA ASP A 43 3.84 -39.85 -4.69
C ASP A 43 2.47 -39.16 -4.54
N ASN A 44 2.45 -37.83 -4.37
CA ASN A 44 1.27 -37.00 -4.09
C ASN A 44 0.52 -37.36 -2.79
N ASN A 45 1.12 -38.20 -1.94
CA ASN A 45 0.58 -38.54 -0.64
C ASN A 45 0.84 -37.40 0.36
N ARG A 46 -0.16 -37.07 1.18
CA ARG A 46 -0.11 -35.95 2.12
C ARG A 46 0.05 -36.45 3.54
N THR A 47 1.19 -36.16 4.15
CA THR A 47 1.47 -36.50 5.55
C THR A 47 1.41 -35.25 6.40
N LYS A 48 0.68 -35.31 7.53
CA LYS A 48 0.61 -34.20 8.49
C LYS A 48 1.59 -34.41 9.64
N TYR A 49 2.27 -33.35 10.03
CA TYR A 49 3.13 -33.30 11.21
C TYR A 49 2.68 -32.18 12.13
N THR A 50 2.32 -32.51 13.36
CA THR A 50 1.97 -31.53 14.38
C THR A 50 3.23 -31.17 15.19
N VAL A 51 3.57 -29.89 15.22
CA VAL A 51 4.76 -29.35 15.91
C VAL A 51 4.34 -28.30 16.94
N LYS A 52 5.03 -28.25 18.07
CA LYS A 52 4.86 -27.23 19.13
C LYS A 52 6.08 -26.30 19.06
N VAL A 53 5.85 -25.02 18.82
CA VAL A 53 6.91 -24.00 18.67
C VAL A 53 6.61 -22.79 19.54
N SER A 54 7.61 -21.99 19.94
CA SER A 54 7.35 -20.74 20.65
C SER A 54 6.50 -19.79 19.80
N HIS A 55 5.61 -19.00 20.42
CA HIS A 55 4.88 -17.93 19.71
C HIS A 55 5.79 -16.85 19.10
N THR A 56 7.03 -16.72 19.61
CA THR A 56 8.07 -15.83 19.08
C THR A 56 8.95 -16.47 18.01
N ALA A 57 8.79 -17.77 17.74
CA ALA A 57 9.58 -18.49 16.74
C ALA A 57 9.31 -17.94 15.34
N VAL A 58 10.30 -18.03 14.45
CA VAL A 58 10.16 -17.60 13.05
C VAL A 58 9.73 -18.78 12.15
N PRO A 59 9.23 -18.55 10.91
CA PRO A 59 8.83 -19.63 10.01
C PRO A 59 9.92 -20.69 9.79
N SER A 60 11.19 -20.29 9.71
CA SER A 60 12.29 -21.23 9.55
C SER A 60 12.47 -22.18 10.74
N ASP A 61 12.11 -21.77 11.97
CA ASP A 61 12.13 -22.64 13.15
C ASP A 61 11.01 -23.68 13.10
N VAL A 62 9.85 -23.33 12.55
CA VAL A 62 8.74 -24.28 12.36
C VAL A 62 9.08 -25.32 11.30
N ILE A 63 9.76 -24.91 10.24
CA ILE A 63 10.29 -25.82 9.23
C ILE A 63 11.31 -26.76 9.89
N ALA A 64 12.24 -26.23 10.70
CA ALA A 64 13.22 -27.03 11.42
C ALA A 64 12.57 -28.08 12.32
N GLU A 65 11.56 -27.70 13.12
CA GLU A 65 10.81 -28.65 13.96
C GLU A 65 10.02 -29.68 13.14
N THR A 66 9.50 -29.29 11.98
CA THR A 66 8.81 -30.22 11.07
C THR A 66 9.77 -31.27 10.51
N ILE A 67 10.97 -30.86 10.07
CA ILE A 67 12.04 -31.76 9.62
C ILE A 67 12.46 -32.68 10.77
N ARG A 68 12.72 -32.11 11.95
CA ARG A 68 13.09 -32.87 13.16
C ARG A 68 12.04 -33.92 13.51
N ARG A 69 10.75 -33.58 13.40
CA ARG A 69 9.64 -34.51 13.64
C ARG A 69 9.60 -35.61 12.59
N ARG A 70 9.75 -35.27 11.31
CA ARG A 70 9.78 -36.24 10.19
C ARG A 70 10.96 -37.21 10.30
N SER A 71 12.16 -36.74 10.62
CA SER A 71 13.35 -37.59 10.77
C SER A 71 13.19 -38.66 11.85
N ARG A 72 12.42 -38.39 12.92
CA ARG A 72 12.10 -39.40 13.95
C ARG A 72 11.22 -40.54 13.41
N PHE A 73 10.28 -40.24 12.52
CA PHE A 73 9.46 -41.27 11.86
C PHE A 73 10.29 -42.13 10.89
N MET A 74 11.37 -41.58 10.35
CA MET A 74 12.29 -42.28 9.44
C MET A 74 13.44 -43.00 10.17
N ASN A 75 13.42 -43.07 11.51
CA ASN A 75 14.48 -43.66 12.35
C ASN A 75 15.89 -43.13 12.04
N MET A 76 16.00 -41.86 11.64
CA MET A 76 17.29 -41.23 11.36
C MET A 76 18.05 -40.90 12.65
N SER A 77 19.39 -40.95 12.60
CA SER A 77 20.21 -40.51 13.74
C SER A 77 20.05 -39.01 13.99
N LYS A 78 20.22 -38.59 15.26
CA LYS A 78 20.10 -37.17 15.64
C LYS A 78 21.06 -36.28 14.86
N GLU A 79 22.29 -36.73 14.64
CA GLU A 79 23.31 -35.99 13.88
C GLU A 79 22.95 -35.83 12.39
N HIS A 80 22.31 -36.84 11.78
CA HIS A 80 21.80 -36.69 10.41
C HIS A 80 20.62 -35.72 10.38
N ALA A 81 19.72 -35.76 11.37
CA ALA A 81 18.59 -34.85 11.44
C ALA A 81 19.03 -33.38 11.56
N GLU A 82 20.01 -33.07 12.42
CA GLU A 82 20.53 -31.70 12.55
C GLU A 82 21.20 -31.21 11.27
N ARG A 83 21.99 -32.06 10.59
CA ARG A 83 22.56 -31.73 9.27
C ARG A 83 21.47 -31.42 8.23
N CYS A 84 20.40 -32.21 8.17
CA CYS A 84 19.27 -31.92 7.29
C CYS A 84 18.58 -30.60 7.65
N ILE A 85 18.47 -30.25 8.93
CA ILE A 85 17.85 -28.98 9.34
C ILE A 85 18.70 -27.81 8.85
N GLU A 86 20.02 -27.84 9.04
CA GLU A 86 20.93 -26.79 8.59
C GLU A 86 20.86 -26.57 7.08
N GLU A 87 20.84 -27.67 6.31
CA GLU A 87 20.81 -27.62 4.85
C GLU A 87 19.45 -27.15 4.32
N TYR A 88 18.36 -27.70 4.85
CA TYR A 88 17.04 -27.57 4.22
C TYR A 88 16.12 -26.51 4.84
N ARG A 89 16.35 -26.03 6.08
CA ARG A 89 15.40 -25.11 6.76
C ARG A 89 15.11 -23.83 5.96
N HIS A 90 16.07 -23.36 5.16
CA HIS A 90 15.94 -22.15 4.36
C HIS A 90 15.51 -22.41 2.91
N MET A 91 15.47 -23.67 2.47
CA MET A 91 15.01 -24.07 1.13
C MET A 91 13.49 -24.20 1.04
N TYR A 92 12.81 -24.36 2.17
CA TYR A 92 11.36 -24.47 2.24
C TYR A 92 10.68 -23.15 2.64
N VAL A 93 9.37 -23.09 2.39
CA VAL A 93 8.45 -22.02 2.79
C VAL A 93 7.14 -22.64 3.26
N LEU A 94 6.47 -21.99 4.21
CA LEU A 94 5.16 -22.40 4.70
C LEU A 94 4.06 -21.64 3.95
N LYS A 95 3.07 -22.37 3.46
CA LYS A 95 1.85 -21.86 2.81
C LYS A 95 0.65 -22.11 3.73
N VAL A 96 -0.30 -21.19 3.81
CA VAL A 96 -1.57 -21.42 4.52
C VAL A 96 -2.42 -22.42 3.74
N CYS A 97 -2.98 -23.42 4.42
CA CYS A 97 -3.87 -24.38 3.76
C CYS A 97 -5.17 -23.70 3.31
N GLY A 98 -5.55 -23.89 2.04
CA GLY A 98 -6.78 -23.35 1.47
C GLY A 98 -6.66 -21.96 0.84
N SER A 99 -5.51 -21.31 0.93
CA SER A 99 -5.28 -19.97 0.35
C SER A 99 -3.85 -19.82 -0.19
N ASP A 100 -3.64 -18.88 -1.11
CA ASP A 100 -2.31 -18.54 -1.66
C ASP A 100 -1.61 -17.49 -0.80
N GLN A 101 -1.48 -17.79 0.49
CA GLN A 101 -0.75 -16.99 1.45
C GLN A 101 0.48 -17.75 1.92
N PHE A 102 1.62 -17.06 1.95
CA PHE A 102 2.91 -17.66 2.29
C PHE A 102 3.58 -16.89 3.43
N LEU A 103 4.22 -17.61 4.34
CA LEU A 103 5.01 -17.05 5.44
C LEU A 103 6.44 -16.80 4.92
N LEU A 104 6.60 -15.73 4.14
CA LEU A 104 7.86 -15.39 3.47
C LEU A 104 8.79 -14.48 4.28
N ALA A 105 8.30 -13.86 5.35
CA ALA A 105 9.11 -13.02 6.23
C ALA A 105 9.55 -13.78 7.50
N GLU A 106 10.81 -13.60 7.89
CA GLU A 106 11.37 -14.15 9.13
C GLU A 106 10.98 -13.28 10.34
N CYS A 107 9.68 -13.20 10.63
CA CYS A 107 9.12 -12.56 11.82
C CYS A 107 8.48 -13.59 12.75
N ALA A 108 8.21 -13.21 14.00
CA ALA A 108 7.51 -14.09 14.94
C ALA A 108 6.21 -14.63 14.33
N ILE A 109 5.97 -15.93 14.48
CA ILE A 109 4.84 -16.61 13.85
C ILE A 109 3.51 -16.06 14.34
N SER A 110 3.49 -15.62 15.58
CA SER A 110 2.33 -14.99 16.19
C SER A 110 2.02 -13.61 15.63
N CYS A 111 2.87 -13.00 14.80
CA CYS A 111 2.56 -11.75 14.09
C CYS A 111 1.76 -11.99 12.80
N TYR A 112 1.78 -13.19 12.23
CA TYR A 112 0.96 -13.52 11.05
C TYR A 112 -0.53 -13.52 11.42
N LYS A 113 -1.34 -12.77 10.66
CA LYS A 113 -2.77 -12.61 10.96
C LYS A 113 -3.51 -13.94 10.97
N TYR A 114 -3.20 -14.84 10.03
CA TYR A 114 -3.76 -16.19 9.99
C TYR A 114 -3.51 -16.98 11.29
N ILE A 115 -2.29 -16.90 11.84
CA ILE A 115 -1.96 -17.57 13.10
C ILE A 115 -2.73 -16.92 14.26
N ARG A 116 -2.78 -15.59 14.33
CA ARG A 116 -3.55 -14.87 15.37
C ARG A 116 -5.03 -15.22 15.34
N GLU A 117 -5.62 -15.29 14.15
CA GLU A 117 -7.02 -15.64 13.96
C GLU A 117 -7.29 -17.08 14.40
N SER A 118 -6.39 -18.01 14.02
CA SER A 118 -6.46 -19.41 14.45
C SER A 118 -6.37 -19.53 15.97
N LEU A 119 -5.45 -18.80 16.61
CA LEU A 119 -5.33 -18.73 18.08
C LEU A 119 -6.59 -18.14 18.73
N SER A 120 -7.17 -17.10 18.14
CA SER A 120 -8.38 -16.45 18.66
C SER A 120 -9.59 -17.38 18.61
N LYS A 121 -9.68 -18.20 17.56
CA LYS A 121 -10.74 -19.19 17.32
C LYS A 121 -10.47 -20.54 17.99
N GLU A 122 -9.33 -20.72 18.66
CA GLU A 122 -8.90 -21.97 19.27
C GLU A 122 -8.81 -23.15 18.26
N ILE A 123 -8.45 -22.82 17.02
CA ILE A 123 -8.23 -23.78 15.93
C ILE A 123 -6.72 -23.94 15.72
N ILE A 124 -6.28 -25.18 15.48
CA ILE A 124 -4.87 -25.46 15.15
C ILE A 124 -4.58 -24.94 13.72
N PRO A 125 -3.66 -23.96 13.54
CA PRO A 125 -3.29 -23.47 12.23
C PRO A 125 -2.80 -24.60 11.33
N GLN A 126 -3.28 -24.62 10.09
CA GLN A 126 -2.94 -25.62 9.08
C GLN A 126 -2.05 -24.97 8.03
N LEU A 127 -0.81 -25.42 7.93
CA LEU A 127 0.17 -24.94 6.96
C LEU A 127 0.61 -26.09 6.05
N MET A 128 1.11 -25.77 4.87
CA MET A 128 1.67 -26.71 3.90
C MET A 128 3.11 -26.34 3.59
N LEU A 129 4.00 -27.32 3.58
CA LEU A 129 5.42 -27.15 3.30
C LEU A 129 5.66 -27.22 1.78
N HIS A 130 6.26 -26.17 1.22
CA HIS A 130 6.66 -26.11 -0.19
C HIS A 130 8.14 -25.75 -0.32
N THR A 131 8.82 -26.20 -1.38
CA THR A 131 10.15 -25.68 -1.72
C THR A 131 10.01 -24.26 -2.25
N LYS A 132 10.96 -23.38 -1.88
CA LYS A 132 11.01 -22.01 -2.40
C LYS A 132 11.14 -22.01 -3.92
N GLU A 133 11.90 -22.94 -4.48
CA GLU A 133 12.06 -23.11 -5.92
C GLU A 133 10.73 -23.37 -6.63
N SER A 134 9.91 -24.30 -6.12
CA SER A 134 8.58 -24.58 -6.68
C SER A 134 7.69 -23.34 -6.68
N VAL A 135 7.67 -22.59 -5.58
CA VAL A 135 6.88 -21.34 -5.47
C VAL A 135 7.43 -20.23 -6.37
N TYR A 136 8.75 -20.15 -6.54
CA TYR A 136 9.35 -19.13 -7.40
C TYR A 136 9.18 -19.44 -8.88
N ALA A 137 9.17 -20.71 -9.26
CA ALA A 137 8.93 -21.16 -10.62
C ALA A 137 7.51 -20.82 -11.12
N THR A 138 6.53 -20.73 -10.23
CA THR A 138 5.16 -20.33 -10.59
C THR A 138 4.98 -18.82 -10.80
N LEU A 139 5.99 -18.00 -10.49
CA LEU A 139 5.88 -16.53 -10.59
C LEU A 139 6.10 -16.05 -12.04
N PRO A 140 5.16 -15.28 -12.61
CA PRO A 140 5.29 -14.81 -13.99
C PRO A 140 6.43 -13.79 -14.13
N GLU A 141 7.13 -13.82 -15.26
CA GLU A 141 8.16 -12.82 -15.60
C GLU A 141 7.55 -11.42 -15.71
N THR A 142 8.13 -10.47 -14.98
CA THR A 142 7.75 -9.06 -15.05
C THR A 142 8.64 -8.34 -16.04
N LYS A 143 8.11 -8.01 -17.23
CA LYS A 143 8.80 -7.19 -18.22
C LYS A 143 8.24 -5.77 -18.16
N PHE A 144 9.05 -4.83 -17.68
CA PHE A 144 8.70 -3.42 -17.70
C PHE A 144 9.30 -2.78 -18.96
N SER A 145 8.43 -2.25 -19.83
CA SER A 145 8.84 -1.50 -21.02
C SER A 145 8.43 -0.04 -20.86
N TRP A 146 9.35 0.87 -21.14
CA TRP A 146 9.07 2.29 -21.16
C TRP A 146 8.02 2.63 -22.23
N PRO A 147 6.92 3.30 -21.86
CA PRO A 147 5.98 3.80 -22.85
C PRO A 147 6.60 4.89 -23.72
N SER A 148 6.21 4.96 -24.99
CA SER A 148 6.78 5.90 -25.98
C SER A 148 6.61 7.38 -25.61
N TYR A 149 5.59 7.73 -24.83
CA TYR A 149 5.38 9.11 -24.38
C TYR A 149 6.47 9.62 -23.42
N VAL A 150 7.20 8.72 -22.74
CA VAL A 150 8.29 9.11 -21.83
C VAL A 150 9.42 9.77 -22.61
N GLN A 151 9.73 9.26 -23.81
CA GLN A 151 10.75 9.85 -24.68
C GLN A 151 10.33 11.22 -25.20
N ARG A 152 9.05 11.41 -25.55
CA ARG A 152 8.49 12.70 -25.97
C ARG A 152 8.53 13.75 -24.86
N GLY A 153 8.28 13.34 -23.61
CA GLY A 153 8.34 14.23 -22.45
C GLY A 153 9.72 14.85 -22.24
N ILE A 154 10.80 14.11 -22.50
CA ILE A 154 12.18 14.59 -22.29
C ILE A 154 12.52 15.76 -23.24
N GLN A 155 12.12 15.66 -24.51
CA GLN A 155 12.36 16.73 -25.50
C GLN A 155 11.57 18.00 -25.15
N ALA A 156 10.28 17.85 -24.79
CA ALA A 156 9.44 18.97 -24.39
C ALA A 156 9.97 19.69 -23.13
N LEU A 157 10.54 18.95 -22.17
CA LEU A 157 11.12 19.54 -20.96
C LEU A 157 12.38 20.37 -21.26
N ALA A 158 13.22 19.93 -22.21
CA ALA A 158 14.41 20.69 -22.62
C ALA A 158 14.02 22.04 -23.25
N GLU A 159 12.99 22.04 -24.08
CA GLU A 159 12.43 23.27 -24.68
C GLU A 159 11.86 24.20 -23.61
N ILE A 160 11.02 23.68 -22.69
CA ILE A 160 10.44 24.47 -21.60
C ILE A 160 11.52 25.11 -20.71
N ASN A 161 12.56 24.35 -20.36
CA ASN A 161 13.64 24.84 -19.49
C ASN A 161 14.54 25.88 -20.17
N SER A 162 14.50 26.01 -21.49
CA SER A 162 15.23 27.03 -22.25
C SER A 162 14.48 28.38 -22.33
N ILE A 163 13.21 28.41 -21.94
CA ILE A 163 12.41 29.63 -21.95
C ILE A 163 12.79 30.48 -20.73
N PRO A 164 13.18 31.76 -20.91
CA PRO A 164 13.43 32.64 -19.77
C PRO A 164 12.15 32.81 -18.95
N THR A 165 12.24 32.60 -17.65
CA THR A 165 11.12 32.76 -16.71
C THR A 165 11.38 33.94 -15.79
N LEU A 166 10.30 34.57 -15.30
CA LEU A 166 10.35 35.66 -14.33
C LEU A 166 9.90 35.15 -12.96
N SER A 167 10.51 35.67 -11.91
CA SER A 167 10.07 35.38 -10.56
C SER A 167 8.76 36.12 -10.26
N ILE A 168 7.80 35.42 -9.65
CA ILE A 168 6.55 36.04 -9.20
C ILE A 168 6.79 37.19 -8.19
N TRP A 169 7.90 37.15 -7.45
CA TRP A 169 8.26 38.18 -6.48
C TRP A 169 8.83 39.45 -7.10
N GLU A 170 9.30 39.39 -8.35
CA GLU A 170 9.76 40.57 -9.11
C GLU A 170 8.57 41.35 -9.71
N LEU A 171 7.38 40.74 -9.74
CA LEU A 171 6.17 41.33 -10.30
C LEU A 171 5.42 42.16 -9.25
N HIS A 172 5.82 43.41 -9.05
CA HIS A 172 5.15 44.34 -8.13
C HIS A 172 3.85 44.94 -8.71
N THR A 173 2.88 44.08 -9.03
CA THR A 173 1.56 44.49 -9.55
C THR A 173 0.43 43.75 -8.83
N ALA A 174 -0.77 44.36 -8.83
CA ALA A 174 -1.97 43.69 -8.35
C ALA A 174 -2.41 42.59 -9.33
N LEU A 175 -2.92 41.48 -8.81
CA LEU A 175 -3.54 40.45 -9.62
C LEU A 175 -4.85 40.99 -10.19
N ARG A 176 -4.97 41.00 -11.53
CA ARG A 176 -6.18 41.43 -12.22
C ARG A 176 -6.72 40.32 -13.10
N ILE A 177 -8.01 40.05 -13.01
CA ILE A 177 -8.67 39.02 -13.81
C ILE A 177 -9.82 39.67 -14.57
N ARG A 178 -9.85 39.48 -15.89
CA ARG A 178 -10.90 40.02 -16.74
C ARG A 178 -12.06 39.04 -16.85
N ILE A 179 -13.24 39.47 -16.42
CA ILE A 179 -14.50 38.75 -16.64
C ILE A 179 -15.05 39.21 -17.99
N ASN A 180 -15.02 38.32 -18.98
CA ASN A 180 -15.46 38.63 -20.34
C ASN A 180 -16.99 38.47 -20.45
N CYS A 181 -17.47 37.23 -20.52
CA CYS A 181 -18.88 36.90 -20.66
C CYS A 181 -19.17 35.51 -20.09
N ALA A 182 -20.46 35.20 -19.92
CA ALA A 182 -20.93 33.86 -19.63
C ALA A 182 -21.84 33.38 -20.76
N THR A 183 -21.90 32.07 -20.97
CA THR A 183 -22.82 31.44 -21.92
C THR A 183 -23.61 30.35 -21.21
N TYR A 184 -24.77 29.97 -21.77
CA TYR A 184 -25.64 28.93 -21.20
C TYR A 184 -26.11 29.20 -19.76
N VAL A 185 -26.40 30.47 -19.46
CA VAL A 185 -26.93 30.89 -18.15
C VAL A 185 -28.46 30.74 -18.16
N ASN A 186 -28.98 29.77 -17.41
CA ASN A 186 -30.42 29.51 -17.31
C ASN A 186 -31.01 30.19 -16.08
N ILE A 187 -31.89 31.17 -16.29
CA ILE A 187 -32.52 31.94 -15.21
C ILE A 187 -34.05 31.91 -15.41
N LYS A 188 -34.80 31.74 -14.31
CA LYS A 188 -36.27 31.63 -14.34
C LYS A 188 -36.97 32.96 -14.61
N GLU A 189 -36.44 34.05 -14.06
CA GLU A 189 -36.96 35.41 -14.21
C GLU A 189 -35.86 36.32 -14.72
N ALA A 190 -36.13 37.09 -15.77
CA ALA A 190 -35.16 38.03 -16.31
C ALA A 190 -34.79 39.07 -15.24
N GLY A 191 -33.50 39.33 -15.08
CA GLY A 191 -33.00 40.24 -14.06
C GLY A 191 -31.52 40.53 -14.23
N LYS A 192 -30.96 41.25 -13.26
CA LYS A 192 -29.55 41.58 -13.23
C LYS A 192 -28.73 40.48 -12.56
N ILE A 193 -27.58 40.17 -13.15
CA ILE A 193 -26.63 39.19 -12.65
C ILE A 193 -25.21 39.77 -12.63
N PHE A 194 -24.37 39.21 -11.77
CA PHE A 194 -22.96 39.58 -11.64
C PHE A 194 -22.13 38.33 -11.33
N VAL A 195 -20.81 38.45 -11.47
CA VAL A 195 -19.84 37.41 -11.11
C VAL A 195 -19.12 37.85 -9.84
N ARG A 196 -19.02 36.95 -8.86
CA ARG A 196 -18.34 37.21 -7.58
C ARG A 196 -17.07 36.39 -7.49
N GLY A 197 -15.92 37.03 -7.63
CA GLY A 197 -14.60 36.40 -7.54
C GLY A 197 -13.92 36.64 -6.20
N CYS A 198 -13.14 35.68 -5.73
CA CYS A 198 -12.21 35.86 -4.61
C CYS A 198 -11.05 34.86 -4.73
N ILE A 199 -9.88 35.24 -4.21
CA ILE A 199 -8.73 34.36 -4.14
C ILE A 199 -8.70 33.65 -2.79
N TYR A 200 -8.67 32.32 -2.82
CA TYR A 200 -8.66 31.46 -1.64
C TYR A 200 -7.37 30.67 -1.52
N HIS A 201 -6.96 30.40 -0.28
CA HIS A 201 -5.99 29.36 0.05
C HIS A 201 -6.68 28.34 0.97
N GLY A 202 -6.88 27.12 0.47
CA GLY A 202 -7.75 26.17 1.14
C GLY A 202 -9.17 26.72 1.25
N THR A 203 -9.68 26.88 2.48
CA THR A 203 -11.01 27.43 2.78
C THR A 203 -10.97 28.92 3.16
N GLU A 204 -9.79 29.53 3.29
CA GLU A 204 -9.64 30.91 3.75
C GLU A 204 -9.50 31.87 2.56
N ALA A 205 -10.23 32.98 2.61
CA ALA A 205 -10.11 34.06 1.64
C ALA A 205 -8.83 34.86 1.92
N LEU A 206 -8.01 35.07 0.89
CA LEU A 206 -6.77 35.85 0.99
C LEU A 206 -7.02 37.37 0.80
N CYS A 207 -8.18 37.72 0.26
CA CYS A 207 -8.60 39.10 0.04
C CYS A 207 -10.12 39.21 0.06
N GLU A 208 -10.62 40.45 0.12
CA GLU A 208 -12.06 40.70 0.02
C GLU A 208 -12.62 40.26 -1.34
N PRO A 209 -13.79 39.59 -1.37
CA PRO A 209 -14.44 39.21 -2.61
C PRO A 209 -14.78 40.42 -3.49
N GLN A 210 -14.44 40.31 -4.77
CA GLN A 210 -14.72 41.29 -5.81
C GLN A 210 -15.96 40.89 -6.60
N ASN A 211 -16.85 41.84 -6.85
CA ASN A 211 -18.02 41.64 -7.69
C ASN A 211 -17.84 42.43 -8.98
N SER A 212 -18.22 41.84 -10.11
CA SER A 212 -18.38 42.59 -11.35
C SER A 212 -19.63 43.47 -11.30
N LYS A 213 -19.75 44.41 -12.25
CA LYS A 213 -20.96 45.20 -12.44
C LYS A 213 -22.16 44.29 -12.72
N GLU A 214 -23.33 44.75 -12.35
CA GLU A 214 -24.57 44.06 -12.69
C GLU A 214 -24.92 44.23 -14.17
N VAL A 215 -25.23 43.13 -14.86
CA VAL A 215 -25.62 43.11 -16.27
C VAL A 215 -26.92 42.31 -16.46
N GLU A 216 -27.67 42.62 -17.51
CA GLU A 216 -28.91 41.91 -17.83
C GLU A 216 -28.66 40.44 -18.15
N SER A 217 -29.49 39.56 -17.60
CA SER A 217 -29.41 38.10 -17.77
C SER A 217 -29.54 37.65 -19.23
N SER A 218 -30.16 38.47 -20.08
CA SER A 218 -30.32 38.20 -21.52
C SER A 218 -29.02 38.37 -22.30
N ASN A 219 -28.07 39.17 -21.79
CA ASN A 219 -26.77 39.41 -22.41
C ASN A 219 -25.66 39.50 -21.34
N PRO A 220 -25.25 38.36 -20.74
CA PRO A 220 -24.24 38.29 -19.69
C PRO A 220 -22.82 38.60 -20.22
N ARG A 221 -22.53 39.88 -20.42
CA ARG A 221 -21.23 40.41 -20.87
C ARG A 221 -20.76 41.52 -19.95
N TRP A 222 -19.61 41.34 -19.33
CA TRP A 222 -19.02 42.29 -18.39
C TRP A 222 -17.88 43.09 -19.02
N ASP A 223 -16.95 42.41 -19.69
CA ASP A 223 -15.72 43.00 -20.23
C ASP A 223 -14.99 43.89 -19.21
N GLU A 224 -14.88 43.39 -17.98
CA GLU A 224 -14.46 44.15 -16.80
C GLU A 224 -13.27 43.49 -16.12
N TRP A 225 -12.34 44.30 -15.61
CA TRP A 225 -11.20 43.84 -14.80
C TRP A 225 -11.57 43.90 -13.32
N LEU A 226 -11.39 42.78 -12.61
CA LEU A 226 -11.45 42.71 -11.15
C LEU A 226 -10.03 42.72 -10.58
N ASP A 227 -9.78 43.61 -9.63
CA ASP A 227 -8.48 43.79 -8.97
C ASP A 227 -8.47 43.07 -7.60
N PHE A 228 -7.47 42.23 -7.35
CA PHE A 228 -7.31 41.45 -6.12
C PHE A 228 -6.04 41.84 -5.36
N LEU A 229 -5.45 40.90 -4.61
CA LEU A 229 -4.17 41.08 -3.90
C LEU A 229 -2.96 41.21 -4.84
N MET A 230 -1.82 41.61 -4.28
CA MET A 230 -0.55 41.71 -5.00
C MET A 230 -0.05 40.34 -5.46
N VAL A 231 0.51 40.29 -6.67
CA VAL A 231 1.06 39.07 -7.26
C VAL A 231 2.15 38.40 -6.41
N PRO A 232 3.09 39.13 -5.77
CA PRO A 232 4.10 38.54 -4.90
C PRO A 232 3.53 37.84 -3.66
N ASP A 233 2.33 38.24 -3.23
CA ASP A 233 1.66 37.70 -2.04
C ASP A 233 0.84 36.44 -2.35
N LEU A 234 0.81 35.98 -3.62
CA LEU A 234 0.09 34.78 -4.01
C LEU A 234 0.80 33.50 -3.53
N PRO A 235 0.21 32.71 -2.62
CA PRO A 235 0.75 31.42 -2.27
C PRO A 235 0.61 30.43 -3.43
N ARG A 236 1.49 29.43 -3.50
CA ARG A 236 1.55 28.45 -4.59
C ARG A 236 0.23 27.70 -4.84
N SER A 237 -0.57 27.51 -3.80
CA SER A 237 -1.85 26.80 -3.83
C SER A 237 -3.05 27.75 -3.80
N ALA A 238 -2.86 29.05 -4.09
CA ALA A 238 -3.95 29.98 -4.27
C ALA A 238 -4.88 29.54 -5.42
N ARG A 239 -6.18 29.73 -5.23
CA ARG A 239 -7.21 29.39 -6.21
C ARG A 239 -8.17 30.55 -6.37
N LEU A 240 -8.55 30.81 -7.62
CA LEU A 240 -9.67 31.69 -7.93
C LEU A 240 -10.98 30.92 -7.73
N CYS A 241 -11.89 31.46 -6.93
CA CYS A 241 -13.27 30.99 -6.80
C CYS A 241 -14.21 32.08 -7.33
N LEU A 242 -15.10 31.71 -8.26
CA LEU A 242 -16.04 32.58 -8.97
C LEU A 242 -17.47 32.04 -8.85
#